data_AF-A0A5B0P7V0-F1
#
_entry.id   AF-A0A5B0P7V0-F1
#
_cell.length_a   1.000
_cell.length_b   1.000
_cell.length_c   1.000
_cell.angle_alpha   90.00
_cell.angle_beta   90.00
_cell.angle_gamma   90.00
#
_symmetry.space_group_name_H-M   'P 1'
#
loop_
_entity.id
_entity.type
_entity.pdbx_description
1 polymer ?
#
loop_
_entity_poly.entity_id
_entity_poly.type
_entity_poly.pdbx_seq_one_letter_code
_entity_poly.pdbx_strand_id
1 'polypeptide(L)'
;MPPSLLLLFPSQLLPRVTVQPIRPSLSLTTNPSHTFQSLFSTSSAQSISPTSHLSIKKRMPPKKTVVEKKALLGRPSNNLKIGIVGMPNVGKSSLFNVIAKCDLGKSANFPYATIDPEEARVPVPDERFDWLCSVYKPTNKIPAFLTCIDIAGLTAGASTGAGLGNAFLSHVRAVDGIFQVVRAFDDAEVIHVEGDVDPIRDMEIIHTELKLKDIEWVEKHYETIKKSFRGTGTANLADKAKKEEIDITGKVLAWLKDEGRDVRKGDWNNKEIDVINTLQLLTAKPVTYLINLSETDYIRKKNKWLPKIKAWIDANNPGDLLIPFSVALEERLLQLGVDDEVPARKEELAKIGTTSALGKITTAGYASLHLIRYFTTGPTEVRAWTIRKGTKAPQAAGVIHSDFENKFVCGEIMTYSDLKEHGSEVAVKAAGKYRQQGKPYEMQDGDIAFWKHG
;
A
#
# COMPACT_ATOMS: atom_id res chain seq x y z
N MET A 1 46.85 -9.69 -43.25
CA MET A 1 47.61 -9.60 -44.52
C MET A 1 46.63 -9.16 -45.62
N PRO A 2 47.04 -8.29 -46.57
CA PRO A 2 46.71 -6.84 -46.62
C PRO A 2 45.80 -6.49 -47.83
N PRO A 3 45.58 -5.21 -48.27
CA PRO A 3 46.04 -3.90 -47.77
C PRO A 3 44.95 -2.79 -47.64
N SER A 4 45.44 -1.66 -47.14
CA SER A 4 44.83 -0.36 -46.82
C SER A 4 44.21 0.42 -47.99
N LEU A 5 43.20 1.25 -47.72
CA LEU A 5 42.84 2.42 -48.55
C LEU A 5 42.41 3.61 -47.66
N LEU A 6 43.16 4.72 -47.77
CA LEU A 6 42.81 6.06 -47.30
C LEU A 6 41.85 6.73 -48.30
N LEU A 7 40.83 7.46 -47.82
CA LEU A 7 40.19 8.54 -48.57
C LEU A 7 39.84 9.72 -47.63
N LEU A 8 40.08 10.92 -48.15
CA LEU A 8 40.02 12.25 -47.52
C LEU A 8 38.72 13.02 -47.89
N PHE A 9 38.45 14.06 -47.08
CA PHE A 9 37.65 15.29 -47.30
C PHE A 9 36.13 15.29 -46.99
N PRO A 10 35.50 16.46 -46.73
CA PRO A 10 36.00 17.74 -46.18
C PRO A 10 35.15 18.34 -45.04
N SER A 11 35.70 19.38 -44.40
CA SER A 11 35.10 20.24 -43.38
C SER A 11 33.96 21.11 -43.90
N GLN A 12 32.91 21.27 -43.10
CA GLN A 12 31.99 22.41 -43.20
C GLN A 12 31.99 23.22 -41.89
N LEU A 13 32.32 24.49 -42.05
CA LEU A 13 32.17 25.59 -41.09
C LEU A 13 30.69 25.85 -40.79
N LEU A 14 30.38 26.31 -39.58
CA LEU A 14 29.42 27.39 -39.24
C LEU A 14 29.55 27.72 -37.71
N PRO A 15 29.11 28.89 -37.23
CA PRO A 15 29.96 29.80 -36.45
C PRO A 15 29.71 29.83 -34.93
N ARG A 16 30.75 30.30 -34.22
CA ARG A 16 30.74 30.67 -32.79
C ARG A 16 29.82 31.87 -32.54
N VAL A 17 28.89 31.72 -31.60
CA VAL A 17 28.18 32.83 -30.95
C VAL A 17 28.88 33.13 -29.62
N THR A 18 29.45 34.33 -29.55
CA THR A 18 30.08 34.94 -28.39
C THR A 18 29.02 35.50 -27.46
N VAL A 19 28.97 35.08 -26.19
CA VAL A 19 28.14 35.71 -25.16
C VAL A 19 29.06 36.41 -24.16
N GLN A 20 28.96 37.74 -24.12
CA GLN A 20 29.64 38.61 -23.14
C GLN A 20 28.96 38.54 -21.77
N PRO A 21 29.71 38.65 -20.66
CA PRO A 21 29.13 38.74 -19.32
C PRO A 21 28.80 40.19 -18.94
N ILE A 22 27.54 40.43 -18.57
CA ILE A 22 27.06 41.71 -18.02
C ILE A 22 27.20 41.68 -16.50
N ARG A 23 28.01 42.60 -15.95
CA ARG A 23 28.00 43.00 -14.53
C ARG A 23 26.81 43.93 -14.26
N PRO A 24 26.35 44.03 -12.99
CA PRO A 24 25.95 45.31 -12.47
C PRO A 24 26.80 45.74 -11.27
N SER A 25 27.08 47.04 -11.30
CA SER A 25 27.86 47.87 -10.40
C SER A 25 27.15 48.17 -9.08
N LEU A 26 27.95 48.17 -8.01
CA LEU A 26 27.69 48.90 -6.76
C LEU A 26 27.80 50.41 -7.00
N SER A 27 26.86 51.19 -6.46
CA SER A 27 27.07 52.61 -6.20
C SER A 27 26.29 53.07 -4.95
N LEU A 28 27.06 53.43 -3.93
CA LEU A 28 26.66 54.28 -2.80
C LEU A 28 26.47 55.72 -3.28
N THR A 29 25.49 56.45 -2.73
CA THR A 29 25.50 57.91 -2.46
C THR A 29 24.20 58.27 -1.71
N THR A 30 24.26 58.53 -0.39
CA THR A 30 24.27 59.85 0.29
C THR A 30 22.93 60.62 0.31
N ASN A 31 22.39 60.75 1.54
CA ASN A 31 21.43 61.75 2.07
C ASN A 31 21.76 63.20 1.66
N PRO A 32 20.79 64.15 1.67
CA PRO A 32 20.35 64.89 2.90
C PRO A 32 18.83 65.32 2.89
N SER A 33 18.06 65.28 3.98
CA SER A 33 17.91 66.15 5.18
C SER A 33 16.71 67.14 5.16
N HIS A 34 16.09 67.28 6.34
CA HIS A 34 15.10 68.28 6.84
C HIS A 34 13.66 68.24 6.29
N THR A 35 12.60 68.29 7.11
CA THR A 35 12.29 69.37 8.07
C THR A 35 11.27 68.95 9.15
N PHE A 36 11.41 69.59 10.32
CA PHE A 36 10.60 69.60 11.55
C PHE A 36 9.10 69.86 11.37
N GLN A 37 8.26 69.26 12.23
CA GLN A 37 7.40 70.02 13.15
C GLN A 37 6.79 69.13 14.26
N SER A 38 7.04 69.55 15.51
CA SER A 38 6.45 69.04 16.74
C SER A 38 5.19 69.82 17.10
N LEU A 39 4.20 69.16 17.71
CA LEU A 39 3.26 69.82 18.63
C LEU A 39 3.06 68.97 19.89
N PHE A 40 3.24 69.64 21.01
CA PHE A 40 3.11 69.19 22.41
C PHE A 40 1.66 69.03 22.84
N SER A 41 1.40 68.12 23.79
CA SER A 41 0.74 68.31 25.12
C SER A 41 0.35 66.91 25.63
N THR A 42 0.41 66.50 26.90
CA THR A 42 0.40 67.15 28.21
C THR A 42 0.84 66.12 29.27
N SER A 43 1.43 66.66 30.34
CA SER A 43 1.90 66.02 31.57
C SER A 43 0.79 65.39 32.44
N SER A 44 1.08 64.29 33.15
CA SER A 44 1.09 64.26 34.63
C SER A 44 1.45 62.89 35.21
N ALA A 45 2.35 62.90 36.18
CA ALA A 45 2.94 61.78 36.89
C ALA A 45 2.14 61.33 38.13
N GLN A 46 2.40 60.10 38.59
CA GLN A 46 2.47 59.59 39.98
C GLN A 46 2.52 58.04 39.89
N SER A 47 3.25 57.23 40.65
CA SER A 47 4.06 57.38 41.87
C SER A 47 4.94 56.11 42.08
N ILE A 48 5.96 56.26 42.93
CA ILE A 48 7.09 55.38 43.31
C ILE A 48 6.65 54.14 44.15
N SER A 49 6.97 52.89 43.75
CA SER A 49 7.91 51.85 44.34
C SER A 49 7.66 51.39 45.81
N PRO A 50 8.19 50.23 46.35
CA PRO A 50 9.22 49.30 45.84
C PRO A 50 9.02 47.75 46.06
N THR A 51 9.89 46.98 45.37
CA THR A 51 10.49 45.66 45.69
C THR A 51 9.64 44.41 46.02
N SER A 52 9.71 43.41 45.13
CA SER A 52 9.85 41.99 45.52
C SER A 52 10.60 41.18 44.45
N HIS A 53 11.31 40.16 44.91
CA HIS A 53 12.38 39.39 44.26
C HIS A 53 12.17 38.93 42.81
N LEU A 54 13.17 39.17 41.95
CA LEU A 54 13.30 38.46 40.66
C LEU A 54 13.73 37.00 40.89
N SER A 55 12.80 36.08 40.70
CA SER A 55 13.09 34.66 40.44
C SER A 55 13.14 34.43 38.93
N ILE A 56 14.33 34.14 38.41
CA ILE A 56 14.54 33.78 37.00
C ILE A 56 13.98 32.37 36.78
N LYS A 57 12.72 32.28 36.30
CA LYS A 57 12.16 31.02 35.80
C LYS A 57 12.89 30.60 34.52
N LYS A 58 13.74 29.56 34.63
CA LYS A 58 14.24 28.77 33.49
C LYS A 58 13.04 28.36 32.62
N ARG A 59 12.93 28.93 31.41
CA ARG A 59 11.99 28.46 30.39
C ARG A 59 12.45 27.08 29.94
N MET A 60 11.70 26.04 30.28
CA MET A 60 11.89 24.71 29.72
C MET A 60 11.62 24.76 28.22
N PRO A 61 12.44 24.09 27.38
CA PRO A 61 12.15 23.99 25.96
C PRO A 61 10.84 23.23 25.75
N PRO A 62 10.04 23.59 24.74
CA PRO A 62 8.75 22.94 24.49
C PRO A 62 9.00 21.44 24.28
N LYS A 63 8.26 20.60 25.01
CA LYS A 63 8.23 19.15 24.77
C LYS A 63 7.92 18.95 23.29
N LYS A 64 8.84 18.33 22.54
CA LYS A 64 8.54 17.80 21.20
C LYS A 64 7.27 16.97 21.34
N THR A 65 6.19 17.41 20.72
CA THR A 65 4.99 16.60 20.53
C THR A 65 5.41 15.39 19.71
N VAL A 66 5.67 14.28 20.40
CA VAL A 66 5.85 12.98 19.75
C VAL A 66 4.49 12.68 19.14
N VAL A 67 4.36 12.87 17.83
CA VAL A 67 3.19 12.42 17.10
C VAL A 67 3.23 10.90 17.18
N GLU A 68 2.41 10.32 18.05
CA GLU A 68 2.27 8.88 18.14
C GLU A 68 1.81 8.37 16.77
N LYS A 69 2.60 7.49 16.15
CA LYS A 69 2.22 6.88 14.88
C LYS A 69 0.95 6.05 15.11
N LYS A 70 -0.04 6.26 14.25
CA LYS A 70 -1.29 5.51 14.28
C LYS A 70 -1.02 4.04 13.99
N ALA A 71 -1.51 3.13 14.81
CA ALA A 71 -1.44 1.70 14.59
C ALA A 71 -2.17 1.34 13.29
N LEU A 72 -1.73 0.26 12.62
CA LEU A 72 -2.37 -0.20 11.39
C LEU A 72 -3.49 -1.18 11.72
N LEU A 73 -4.65 -0.96 11.12
CA LEU A 73 -5.75 -1.93 11.13
C LEU A 73 -5.36 -3.17 10.31
N GLY A 74 -5.73 -4.35 10.80
CA GLY A 74 -5.40 -5.64 10.21
C GLY A 74 -4.32 -6.43 10.96
N ARG A 75 -4.16 -7.69 10.58
CA ARG A 75 -3.28 -8.67 11.24
C ARG A 75 -1.81 -8.22 11.23
N PRO A 76 -1.08 -8.34 12.35
CA PRO A 76 0.35 -8.06 12.39
C PRO A 76 1.16 -9.23 11.78
N SER A 77 1.22 -9.29 10.45
CA SER A 77 1.97 -10.31 9.70
C SER A 77 2.61 -9.72 8.44
N ASN A 78 3.68 -10.36 7.96
CA ASN A 78 4.28 -10.08 6.65
C ASN A 78 3.71 -11.00 5.54
N ASN A 79 3.09 -12.12 5.94
CA ASN A 79 2.46 -13.10 5.05
C ASN A 79 0.96 -12.81 4.95
N LEU A 80 0.62 -11.66 4.38
CA LEU A 80 -0.77 -11.23 4.21
C LEU A 80 -1.33 -11.72 2.86
N LYS A 81 -2.62 -12.04 2.83
CA LYS A 81 -3.31 -12.58 1.66
C LYS A 81 -4.43 -11.65 1.20
N ILE A 82 -4.69 -11.58 -0.11
CA ILE A 82 -5.83 -10.85 -0.68
C ILE A 82 -6.84 -11.84 -1.26
N GLY A 83 -8.12 -11.66 -0.95
CA GLY A 83 -9.21 -12.51 -1.47
C GLY A 83 -9.91 -11.86 -2.66
N ILE A 84 -10.20 -12.63 -3.71
CA ILE A 84 -10.99 -12.19 -4.86
C ILE A 84 -12.46 -12.44 -4.57
N VAL A 85 -13.24 -11.37 -4.44
CA VAL A 85 -14.66 -11.38 -4.04
C VAL A 85 -15.52 -10.75 -5.13
N GLY A 86 -16.76 -11.18 -5.26
CA GLY A 86 -17.71 -10.62 -6.23
C GLY A 86 -18.88 -11.58 -6.48
N MET A 87 -19.93 -11.05 -7.11
CA MET A 87 -21.10 -11.84 -7.50
C MET A 87 -20.72 -12.98 -8.46
N PRO A 88 -21.55 -14.01 -8.66
CA PRO A 88 -21.28 -15.07 -9.62
C PRO A 88 -21.20 -14.49 -11.04
N ASN A 89 -20.42 -15.13 -11.91
CA ASN A 89 -20.29 -14.76 -13.33
C ASN A 89 -19.76 -13.34 -13.62
N VAL A 90 -19.08 -12.68 -12.67
CA VAL A 90 -18.43 -11.37 -12.89
C VAL A 90 -17.00 -11.46 -13.47
N GLY A 91 -16.48 -12.68 -13.65
CA GLY A 91 -15.11 -12.94 -14.14
C GLY A 91 -14.06 -13.20 -13.06
N LYS A 92 -14.46 -13.61 -11.84
CA LYS A 92 -13.51 -13.92 -10.74
C LYS A 92 -12.54 -15.05 -11.07
N SER A 93 -13.06 -16.23 -11.40
CA SER A 93 -12.23 -17.40 -11.68
C SER A 93 -11.37 -17.22 -12.93
N SER A 94 -11.86 -16.49 -13.93
CA SER A 94 -11.06 -16.05 -15.08
C SER A 94 -9.92 -15.12 -14.67
N LEU A 95 -10.19 -14.09 -13.85
CA LEU A 95 -9.14 -13.23 -13.30
C LEU A 95 -8.11 -14.05 -12.48
N PHE A 96 -8.58 -14.96 -11.62
CA PHE A 96 -7.71 -15.84 -10.85
C PHE A 96 -6.85 -16.71 -11.76
N ASN A 97 -7.42 -17.32 -12.80
CA ASN A 97 -6.69 -18.11 -13.77
C ASN A 97 -5.62 -17.29 -14.51
N VAL A 98 -5.95 -16.06 -14.91
CA VAL A 98 -4.97 -15.15 -15.52
C VAL A 98 -3.84 -14.85 -14.55
N ILE A 99 -4.17 -14.52 -13.30
CA ILE A 99 -3.20 -14.20 -12.26
C ILE A 99 -2.31 -15.42 -11.94
N ALA A 100 -2.89 -16.61 -11.80
CA ALA A 100 -2.19 -17.85 -11.50
C ALA A 100 -1.29 -18.29 -12.65
N LYS A 101 -1.74 -18.14 -13.90
CA LYS A 101 -0.97 -18.52 -15.09
C LYS A 101 0.08 -17.49 -15.51
N CYS A 102 -0.04 -16.24 -15.05
CA CYS A 102 1.09 -15.29 -15.11
C CYS A 102 2.33 -15.82 -14.36
N ASP A 103 2.14 -16.77 -13.44
CA ASP A 103 3.19 -17.34 -12.58
C ASP A 103 3.79 -18.67 -13.09
N LEU A 104 3.26 -19.29 -14.15
CA LEU A 104 3.76 -20.60 -14.63
C LEU A 104 5.07 -20.56 -15.43
N GLY A 105 5.76 -19.40 -15.44
CA GLY A 105 7.04 -19.24 -16.13
C GLY A 105 8.30 -19.47 -15.28
N LYS A 106 8.21 -19.83 -13.98
CA LYS A 106 9.41 -20.03 -13.14
C LYS A 106 9.21 -20.75 -11.78
N SER A 107 8.13 -21.52 -11.60
CA SER A 107 7.98 -22.34 -10.41
C SER A 107 8.91 -23.55 -10.46
N ALA A 108 10.14 -23.38 -9.94
CA ALA A 108 11.05 -24.47 -9.63
C ALA A 108 11.51 -24.48 -8.16
N ASN A 109 11.23 -23.46 -7.33
CA ASN A 109 11.94 -23.29 -6.05
C ASN A 109 11.09 -22.91 -4.81
N PHE A 110 9.90 -23.48 -4.63
CA PHE A 110 9.27 -23.52 -3.30
C PHE A 110 8.90 -24.97 -2.89
N PRO A 111 9.89 -25.83 -2.58
CA PRO A 111 9.69 -27.26 -2.31
C PRO A 111 8.88 -27.59 -1.03
N TYR A 112 8.34 -26.60 -0.33
CA TYR A 112 7.63 -26.78 0.95
C TYR A 112 6.27 -26.07 1.02
N ALA A 113 5.80 -25.44 -0.05
CA ALA A 113 4.47 -24.83 -0.07
C ALA A 113 3.45 -25.82 -0.63
N THR A 114 2.51 -26.28 0.21
CA THR A 114 1.25 -26.84 -0.28
C THR A 114 0.54 -25.69 -1.00
N ILE A 115 0.52 -25.72 -2.33
CA ILE A 115 -0.29 -24.78 -3.12
C ILE A 115 -1.68 -25.40 -3.14
N ASP A 116 -2.55 -24.91 -2.24
CA ASP A 116 -3.97 -25.19 -2.35
C ASP A 116 -4.47 -24.67 -3.71
N PRO A 117 -5.36 -25.40 -4.43
CA PRO A 117 -5.77 -25.06 -5.79
C PRO A 117 -6.44 -23.67 -5.93
N GLU A 118 -6.78 -23.03 -4.81
CA GLU A 118 -7.41 -21.72 -4.71
C GLU A 118 -6.43 -20.59 -4.31
N GLU A 119 -5.13 -20.89 -4.11
CA GLU A 119 -4.09 -19.91 -3.76
C GLU A 119 -3.11 -19.72 -4.91
N ALA A 120 -2.89 -18.47 -5.31
CA ALA A 120 -1.90 -18.06 -6.31
C ALA A 120 -0.92 -17.06 -5.71
N ARG A 121 0.38 -17.26 -5.94
CA ARG A 121 1.42 -16.29 -5.57
C ARG A 121 1.85 -15.54 -6.81
N VAL A 122 1.78 -14.22 -6.77
CA VAL A 122 1.92 -13.40 -7.98
C VAL A 122 3.10 -12.46 -7.82
N PRO A 123 4.07 -12.45 -8.73
CA PRO A 123 5.17 -11.50 -8.64
C PRO A 123 4.64 -10.06 -8.77
N VAL A 124 5.10 -9.19 -7.88
CA VAL A 124 4.75 -7.76 -7.89
C VAL A 124 5.78 -7.03 -8.76
N PRO A 125 5.37 -6.41 -9.88
CA PRO A 125 6.28 -5.67 -10.73
C PRO A 125 6.97 -4.53 -9.98
N ASP A 126 8.27 -4.39 -10.17
CA ASP A 126 9.06 -3.32 -9.56
C ASP A 126 10.26 -2.95 -10.43
N GLU A 127 10.23 -1.75 -11.01
CA GLU A 127 11.32 -1.24 -11.85
C GLU A 127 12.64 -1.13 -11.09
N ARG A 128 12.59 -0.94 -9.76
CA ARG A 128 13.79 -0.90 -8.92
C ARG A 128 14.46 -2.27 -8.87
N PHE A 129 13.65 -3.32 -8.70
CA PHE A 129 14.12 -4.71 -8.70
C PHE A 129 14.72 -5.08 -10.05
N ASP A 130 14.05 -4.73 -11.15
CA ASP A 130 14.54 -4.98 -12.50
C ASP A 130 15.87 -4.28 -12.77
N TRP A 131 15.99 -3.01 -12.32
CA TRP A 131 17.24 -2.26 -12.40
C TRP A 131 18.36 -2.93 -11.58
N LEU A 132 18.09 -3.33 -10.34
CA LEU A 132 19.08 -4.04 -9.52
C LEU A 132 19.52 -5.36 -10.17
N CYS A 133 18.59 -6.10 -10.76
CA CYS A 133 18.90 -7.31 -11.52
C CYS A 133 19.77 -7.03 -12.75
N SER A 134 19.60 -5.87 -13.41
CA SER A 134 20.42 -5.47 -14.56
C SER A 134 21.84 -5.06 -14.16
N VAL A 135 22.00 -4.46 -12.98
CA VAL A 135 23.29 -3.99 -12.43
C VAL A 135 24.11 -5.17 -11.91
N TYR A 136 23.52 -5.99 -11.04
CA TYR A 136 24.23 -7.08 -10.36
C TYR A 136 24.28 -8.38 -11.17
N LYS A 137 23.41 -8.53 -12.18
CA LYS A 137 23.28 -9.73 -13.04
C LYS A 137 23.32 -11.04 -12.23
N PRO A 138 22.45 -11.20 -11.21
CA PRO A 138 22.52 -12.34 -10.31
C PRO A 138 22.09 -13.64 -11.01
N THR A 139 22.56 -14.76 -10.48
CA THR A 139 22.07 -16.10 -10.87
C THR A 139 20.58 -16.26 -10.51
N ASN A 140 20.19 -15.84 -9.30
CA ASN A 140 18.82 -15.93 -8.80
C ASN A 140 18.17 -14.54 -8.72
N LYS A 141 16.97 -14.42 -9.30
CA LYS A 141 16.15 -13.20 -9.29
C LYS A 141 14.83 -13.51 -8.62
N ILE A 142 14.65 -13.06 -7.38
CA ILE A 142 13.47 -13.37 -6.57
C ILE A 142 12.68 -12.08 -6.30
N PRO A 143 11.58 -11.82 -7.04
CA PRO A 143 10.75 -10.64 -6.81
C PRO A 143 9.93 -10.76 -5.51
N ALA A 144 9.24 -9.69 -5.14
CA ALA A 144 8.24 -9.74 -4.08
C ALA A 144 6.97 -10.39 -4.62
N PHE A 145 6.25 -11.12 -3.77
CA PHE A 145 5.02 -11.80 -4.16
C PHE A 145 3.81 -11.26 -3.40
N LEU A 146 2.67 -11.17 -4.08
CA LEU A 146 1.35 -11.00 -3.49
C LEU A 146 0.63 -12.35 -3.51
N THR A 147 0.13 -12.80 -2.37
CA THR A 147 -0.71 -14.01 -2.30
C THR A 147 -2.16 -13.65 -2.54
N CYS A 148 -2.75 -14.20 -3.60
CA CYS A 148 -4.15 -14.07 -3.98
C CYS A 148 -4.91 -15.38 -3.70
N ILE A 149 -6.11 -15.29 -3.14
CA ILE A 149 -7.01 -16.43 -2.94
C ILE A 149 -8.27 -16.22 -3.76
N ASP A 150 -8.67 -17.20 -4.58
CA ASP A 150 -10.01 -17.20 -5.19
C ASP A 150 -11.04 -17.53 -4.13
N ILE A 151 -12.05 -16.68 -3.98
CA ILE A 151 -13.17 -16.93 -3.08
C ILE A 151 -14.40 -17.17 -3.94
N ALA A 152 -15.13 -18.24 -3.63
CA ALA A 152 -16.35 -18.62 -4.32
C ALA A 152 -17.33 -17.44 -4.50
N GLY A 153 -18.23 -17.51 -5.48
CA GLY A 153 -19.21 -16.44 -5.67
C GLY A 153 -20.15 -16.28 -4.48
N LEU A 154 -20.41 -15.02 -4.09
CA LEU A 154 -21.43 -14.70 -3.10
C LEU A 154 -22.83 -14.75 -3.75
N THR A 155 -23.76 -15.49 -3.18
CA THR A 155 -25.20 -15.37 -3.48
C THR A 155 -25.89 -14.52 -2.41
N ALA A 156 -26.92 -13.76 -2.78
CA ALA A 156 -27.70 -12.98 -1.83
C ALA A 156 -28.28 -13.86 -0.70
N GLY A 157 -28.38 -13.32 0.53
CA GLY A 157 -28.86 -14.04 1.71
C GLY A 157 -27.78 -14.87 2.41
N ALA A 158 -26.50 -14.53 2.24
CA ALA A 158 -25.40 -15.27 2.85
C ALA A 158 -25.37 -15.16 4.38
N SER A 159 -25.79 -14.01 4.92
CA SER A 159 -25.82 -13.75 6.36
C SER A 159 -26.93 -14.50 7.11
N THR A 160 -28.05 -14.85 6.44
CA THR A 160 -29.22 -15.50 7.06
C THR A 160 -29.09 -17.02 7.24
N GLY A 161 -27.94 -17.61 6.88
CA GLY A 161 -27.57 -18.97 7.26
C GLY A 161 -28.04 -20.10 6.32
N ALA A 162 -28.65 -19.79 5.18
CA ALA A 162 -29.01 -20.79 4.17
C ALA A 162 -27.88 -20.97 3.13
N GLY A 163 -27.08 -22.04 3.23
CA GLY A 163 -26.22 -22.52 2.13
C GLY A 163 -24.80 -21.93 2.01
N LEU A 164 -24.30 -21.87 0.76
CA LEU A 164 -22.91 -21.54 0.35
C LEU A 164 -22.35 -20.22 0.92
N GLY A 165 -23.22 -19.29 1.33
CA GLY A 165 -22.84 -17.96 1.81
C GLY A 165 -22.04 -17.95 3.12
N ASN A 166 -22.26 -18.89 4.05
CA ASN A 166 -21.46 -18.97 5.28
C ASN A 166 -20.03 -19.46 5.00
N ALA A 167 -19.86 -20.40 4.06
CA ALA A 167 -18.55 -20.85 3.62
C ALA A 167 -17.77 -19.69 2.99
N PHE A 168 -18.42 -18.91 2.11
CA PHE A 168 -17.86 -17.69 1.54
C PHE A 168 -17.31 -16.73 2.61
N LEU A 169 -18.12 -16.38 3.61
CA LEU A 169 -17.71 -15.42 4.65
C LEU A 169 -16.56 -15.96 5.52
N SER A 170 -16.48 -17.28 5.72
CA SER A 170 -15.36 -17.91 6.42
C SER A 170 -14.04 -17.78 5.65
N HIS A 171 -14.06 -17.94 4.31
CA HIS A 171 -12.90 -17.73 3.46
C HIS A 171 -12.48 -16.26 3.41
N VAL A 172 -13.43 -15.31 3.35
CA VAL A 172 -13.12 -13.87 3.42
C VAL A 172 -12.49 -13.51 4.77
N ARG A 173 -12.88 -14.18 5.87
CA ARG A 173 -12.26 -13.94 7.18
C ARG A 173 -10.80 -14.38 7.22
N ALA A 174 -10.41 -15.40 6.45
CA ALA A 174 -9.04 -15.92 6.40
C ALA A 174 -8.04 -15.01 5.67
N VAL A 175 -8.51 -14.16 4.75
CA VAL A 175 -7.68 -13.19 4.02
C VAL A 175 -7.54 -11.87 4.78
N ASP A 176 -6.63 -11.00 4.36
CA ASP A 176 -6.32 -9.73 5.02
C ASP A 176 -6.79 -8.50 4.23
N GLY A 177 -7.10 -8.66 2.95
CA GLY A 177 -7.66 -7.63 2.06
C GLY A 177 -8.57 -8.23 1.00
N ILE A 178 -9.29 -7.38 0.27
CA ILE A 178 -10.29 -7.81 -0.72
C ILE A 178 -10.03 -7.13 -2.08
N PHE A 179 -9.97 -7.94 -3.13
CA PHE A 179 -10.23 -7.50 -4.49
C PHE A 179 -11.69 -7.74 -4.82
N GLN A 180 -12.50 -6.67 -4.86
CA GLN A 180 -13.91 -6.78 -5.20
C GLN A 180 -14.09 -6.61 -6.71
N VAL A 181 -14.33 -7.71 -7.41
CA VAL A 181 -14.60 -7.76 -8.85
C VAL A 181 -16.05 -7.38 -9.10
N VAL A 182 -16.23 -6.35 -9.92
CA VAL A 182 -17.53 -5.78 -10.28
C VAL A 182 -17.73 -5.93 -11.78
N ARG A 183 -18.82 -6.58 -12.21
CA ARG A 183 -19.18 -6.72 -13.63
C ARG A 183 -19.66 -5.38 -14.15
N ALA A 184 -19.09 -4.89 -15.24
CA ALA A 184 -19.53 -3.67 -15.93
C ALA A 184 -19.55 -3.84 -17.46
N PHE A 185 -19.77 -5.07 -17.93
CA PHE A 185 -19.98 -5.42 -19.32
C PHE A 185 -21.34 -6.11 -19.48
N ASP A 186 -22.01 -5.81 -20.60
CA ASP A 186 -23.22 -6.52 -21.01
C ASP A 186 -22.78 -7.70 -21.88
N ASP A 187 -23.28 -8.89 -21.58
CA ASP A 187 -23.07 -10.09 -22.40
C ASP A 187 -24.34 -10.94 -22.33
N ALA A 188 -24.95 -11.19 -23.49
CA ALA A 188 -26.21 -11.89 -23.62
C ALA A 188 -26.08 -13.39 -23.27
N GLU A 189 -24.88 -13.95 -23.34
CA GLU A 189 -24.62 -15.36 -23.02
C GLU A 189 -24.39 -15.59 -21.52
N VAL A 190 -24.13 -14.52 -20.76
CA VAL A 190 -23.77 -14.61 -19.34
C VAL A 190 -24.94 -14.17 -18.44
N ILE A 191 -25.65 -15.16 -17.91
CA ILE A 191 -26.79 -14.97 -16.99
C ILE A 191 -26.33 -14.29 -15.70
N HIS A 192 -27.02 -13.22 -15.32
CA HIS A 192 -26.87 -12.56 -14.03
C HIS A 192 -27.83 -13.18 -13.01
N VAL A 193 -27.34 -13.48 -11.80
CA VAL A 193 -28.13 -14.14 -10.76
C VAL A 193 -29.34 -13.31 -10.35
N GLU A 194 -29.18 -11.99 -10.34
CA GLU A 194 -30.20 -11.00 -9.99
C GLU A 194 -30.96 -10.43 -11.23
N GLY A 195 -30.94 -11.11 -12.37
CA GLY A 195 -31.65 -10.69 -13.59
C GLY A 195 -30.82 -9.80 -14.52
N ASP A 196 -31.03 -8.48 -14.46
CA ASP A 196 -30.27 -7.52 -15.29
C ASP A 196 -28.91 -7.17 -14.65
N VAL A 197 -27.95 -6.75 -15.48
CA VAL A 197 -26.64 -6.29 -15.00
C VAL A 197 -26.79 -4.92 -14.31
N ASP A 198 -26.63 -4.90 -12.99
CA ASP A 198 -26.56 -3.66 -12.19
C ASP A 198 -25.38 -3.73 -11.20
N PRO A 199 -24.24 -3.12 -11.56
CA PRO A 199 -23.04 -3.14 -10.71
C PRO A 199 -23.25 -2.46 -9.36
N ILE A 200 -24.16 -1.50 -9.25
CA ILE A 200 -24.38 -0.73 -8.02
C ILE A 200 -25.10 -1.60 -7.00
N ARG A 201 -26.18 -2.26 -7.44
CA ARG A 201 -26.90 -3.25 -6.63
C ARG A 201 -25.96 -4.35 -6.13
N ASP A 202 -25.11 -4.89 -7.01
CA ASP A 202 -24.17 -5.95 -6.65
C ASP A 202 -23.17 -5.52 -5.56
N MET A 203 -22.65 -4.30 -5.67
CA MET A 203 -21.76 -3.73 -4.67
C MET A 203 -22.48 -3.51 -3.33
N GLU A 204 -23.73 -3.07 -3.37
CA GLU A 204 -24.56 -2.87 -2.18
C GLU A 204 -24.93 -4.17 -1.48
N ILE A 205 -25.22 -5.24 -2.23
CA ILE A 205 -25.45 -6.59 -1.68
C ILE A 205 -24.21 -7.04 -0.91
N ILE A 206 -23.03 -7.02 -1.54
CA ILE A 206 -21.78 -7.45 -0.89
C ILE A 206 -21.50 -6.61 0.36
N HIS A 207 -21.60 -5.28 0.26
CA HIS A 207 -21.37 -4.37 1.37
C HIS A 207 -22.32 -4.65 2.54
N THR A 208 -23.60 -4.85 2.26
CA THR A 208 -24.62 -5.13 3.27
C THR A 208 -24.38 -6.47 3.95
N GLU A 209 -24.06 -7.52 3.19
CA GLU A 209 -23.80 -8.86 3.73
C GLU A 209 -22.58 -8.90 4.66
N LEU A 210 -21.47 -8.26 4.26
CA LEU A 210 -20.26 -8.16 5.10
C LEU A 210 -20.56 -7.42 6.40
N LYS A 211 -21.29 -6.30 6.31
CA LYS A 211 -21.65 -5.47 7.46
C LYS A 211 -22.58 -6.20 8.42
N LEU A 212 -23.64 -6.83 7.92
CA LEU A 212 -24.58 -7.60 8.74
C LEU A 212 -23.87 -8.72 9.51
N LYS A 213 -22.89 -9.39 8.88
CA LYS A 213 -22.16 -10.45 9.56
C LYS A 213 -21.18 -9.94 10.61
N ASP A 214 -20.56 -8.78 10.38
CA ASP A 214 -19.77 -8.12 11.42
C ASP A 214 -20.65 -7.66 12.60
N ILE A 215 -21.86 -7.14 12.33
CA ILE A 215 -22.81 -6.77 13.40
C ILE A 215 -23.13 -7.97 14.28
N GLU A 216 -23.53 -9.09 13.69
CA GLU A 216 -23.83 -10.33 14.42
C GLU A 216 -22.62 -10.83 15.23
N TRP A 217 -21.43 -10.79 14.63
CA TRP A 217 -20.18 -11.22 15.26
C TRP A 217 -19.82 -10.35 16.48
N VAL A 218 -19.85 -9.04 16.30
CA VAL A 218 -19.51 -8.06 17.35
C VAL A 218 -20.55 -8.09 18.46
N GLU A 219 -21.84 -8.22 18.15
CA GLU A 219 -22.91 -8.32 19.14
C GLU A 219 -22.77 -9.55 20.03
N LYS A 220 -22.52 -10.72 19.42
CA LYS A 220 -22.27 -11.96 20.18
C LYS A 220 -21.01 -11.86 21.04
N HIS A 221 -19.94 -11.28 20.50
CA HIS A 221 -18.70 -11.08 21.25
C HIS A 221 -18.92 -10.13 22.43
N TYR A 222 -19.57 -8.99 22.19
CA TYR A 222 -19.91 -7.98 23.18
C TYR A 222 -20.74 -8.55 24.33
N GLU A 223 -21.77 -9.34 24.04
CA GLU A 223 -22.55 -10.01 25.09
C GLU A 223 -21.70 -10.98 25.92
N THR A 224 -20.81 -11.73 25.27
CA THR A 224 -19.96 -12.73 25.93
C THR A 224 -19.00 -12.05 26.91
N ILE A 225 -18.29 -11.00 26.47
CA ILE A 225 -17.37 -10.27 27.34
C ILE A 225 -18.11 -9.56 28.47
N LYS A 226 -19.30 -9.00 28.20
CA LYS A 226 -20.14 -8.33 29.19
C LYS A 226 -20.68 -9.28 30.26
N LYS A 227 -21.11 -10.50 29.88
CA LYS A 227 -21.55 -11.56 30.80
C LYS A 227 -20.37 -12.10 31.64
N SER A 228 -19.19 -12.21 31.03
CA SER A 228 -17.97 -12.68 31.70
C SER A 228 -17.41 -11.67 32.71
N PHE A 229 -17.76 -10.39 32.57
CA PHE A 229 -17.31 -9.32 33.43
C PHE A 229 -18.07 -9.34 34.76
N ARG A 230 -17.50 -10.03 35.75
CA ARG A 230 -17.91 -9.96 37.15
C ARG A 230 -17.10 -8.86 37.81
N GLY A 231 -17.62 -7.63 37.83
CA GLY A 231 -16.95 -6.52 38.50
C GLY A 231 -16.72 -6.85 39.98
N THR A 232 -15.48 -7.11 40.36
CA THR A 232 -15.08 -7.53 41.71
C THR A 232 -15.00 -6.37 42.71
N GLY A 233 -15.33 -5.13 42.31
CA GLY A 233 -15.30 -3.94 43.17
C GLY A 233 -13.89 -3.44 43.53
N THR A 234 -12.86 -4.24 43.31
CA THR A 234 -11.44 -3.87 43.40
C THR A 234 -10.90 -3.56 42.01
N ALA A 235 -10.40 -2.33 41.81
CA ALA A 235 -9.89 -1.84 40.53
C ALA A 235 -8.52 -2.44 40.19
N ASN A 236 -8.47 -3.74 39.90
CA ASN A 236 -7.27 -4.39 39.37
C ASN A 236 -7.05 -3.99 37.90
N LEU A 237 -5.78 -3.97 37.46
CA LEU A 237 -5.39 -3.54 36.10
C LEU A 237 -6.11 -4.34 34.99
N ALA A 238 -6.36 -5.63 35.25
CA ALA A 238 -7.04 -6.53 34.32
C ALA A 238 -8.54 -6.19 34.14
N ASP A 239 -9.23 -5.79 35.21
CA ASP A 239 -10.65 -5.41 35.13
C ASP A 239 -10.82 -4.09 34.39
N LYS A 240 -9.85 -3.18 34.51
CA LYS A 240 -9.81 -1.94 33.72
C LYS A 240 -9.61 -2.22 32.23
N ALA A 241 -8.71 -3.12 31.86
CA ALA A 241 -8.48 -3.50 30.47
C ALA A 241 -9.73 -4.17 29.84
N LYS A 242 -10.39 -5.08 30.57
CA LYS A 242 -11.65 -5.70 30.11
C LYS A 242 -12.79 -4.70 29.97
N LYS A 243 -12.89 -3.74 30.90
CA LYS A 243 -13.89 -2.67 30.78
C LYS A 243 -13.63 -1.80 29.54
N GLU A 244 -12.37 -1.45 29.30
CA GLU A 244 -11.96 -0.70 28.09
C GLU A 244 -12.29 -1.49 26.81
N GLU A 245 -12.03 -2.80 26.77
CA GLU A 245 -12.42 -3.68 25.66
C GLU A 245 -13.95 -3.72 25.44
N ILE A 246 -14.75 -3.78 26.50
CA ILE A 246 -16.22 -3.72 26.42
C ILE A 246 -16.67 -2.38 25.83
N ASP A 247 -16.14 -1.27 26.34
CA ASP A 247 -16.52 0.08 25.89
C ASP A 247 -16.16 0.28 24.40
N ILE A 248 -14.98 -0.18 23.98
CA ILE A 248 -14.52 -0.11 22.58
C ILE A 248 -15.38 -1.01 21.69
N THR A 249 -15.65 -2.25 22.09
CA THR A 249 -16.49 -3.17 21.32
C THR A 249 -17.91 -2.62 21.16
N GLY A 250 -18.46 -2.00 22.20
CA GLY A 250 -19.75 -1.31 22.14
C GLY A 250 -19.74 -0.13 21.15
N LYS A 251 -18.66 0.66 21.13
CA LYS A 251 -18.47 1.75 20.15
C LYS A 251 -18.40 1.22 18.71
N VAL A 252 -17.71 0.11 18.48
CA VAL A 252 -17.64 -0.54 17.15
C VAL A 252 -19.01 -1.04 16.70
N LEU A 253 -19.79 -1.62 17.62
CA LEU A 253 -21.16 -2.07 17.33
C LEU A 253 -22.08 -0.90 16.95
N ALA A 254 -22.00 0.20 17.69
CA ALA A 254 -22.75 1.43 17.38
C ALA A 254 -22.32 2.02 16.02
N TRP A 255 -21.02 2.04 15.70
CA TRP A 255 -20.52 2.48 14.40
C TRP A 255 -21.11 1.66 13.24
N LEU A 256 -21.19 0.33 13.40
CA LEU A 256 -21.76 -0.55 12.39
C LEU A 256 -23.29 -0.41 12.25
N LYS A 257 -24.02 -0.26 13.36
CA LYS A 257 -25.50 -0.19 13.38
C LYS A 257 -26.05 1.20 13.05
N ASP A 258 -25.50 2.24 13.68
CA ASP A 258 -26.09 3.58 13.69
C ASP A 258 -25.58 4.43 12.53
N GLU A 259 -24.25 4.47 12.34
CA GLU A 259 -23.63 5.20 11.22
C GLU A 259 -23.70 4.42 9.91
N GLY A 260 -23.80 3.09 10.00
CA GLY A 260 -23.95 2.20 8.85
C GLY A 260 -22.72 2.10 7.95
N ARG A 261 -21.53 2.49 8.44
CA ARG A 261 -20.26 2.56 7.70
C ARG A 261 -19.32 1.40 8.04
N ASP A 262 -18.43 1.08 7.10
CA ASP A 262 -17.36 0.10 7.30
C ASP A 262 -16.41 0.50 8.44
N VAL A 263 -15.94 -0.49 9.22
CA VAL A 263 -15.02 -0.25 10.35
C VAL A 263 -13.71 0.38 9.90
N ARG A 264 -13.20 0.04 8.71
CA ARG A 264 -11.98 0.64 8.14
C ARG A 264 -12.09 2.14 7.86
N LYS A 265 -13.29 2.71 7.89
CA LYS A 265 -13.56 4.15 7.67
C LYS A 265 -13.74 4.93 8.98
N GLY A 266 -13.76 4.25 10.13
CA GLY A 266 -13.85 4.90 11.44
C GLY A 266 -12.53 5.58 11.84
N ASP A 267 -12.65 6.65 12.64
CA ASP A 267 -11.49 7.28 13.27
C ASP A 267 -11.22 6.65 14.64
N TRP A 268 -10.35 5.66 14.63
CA TRP A 268 -9.96 4.88 15.81
C TRP A 268 -8.62 5.34 16.37
N ASN A 269 -8.47 5.41 17.69
CA ASN A 269 -7.17 5.60 18.33
C ASN A 269 -6.37 4.28 18.40
N ASN A 270 -5.10 4.32 18.82
CA ASN A 270 -4.22 3.14 18.83
C ASN A 270 -4.77 1.98 19.68
N LYS A 271 -5.33 2.27 20.85
CA LYS A 271 -5.90 1.23 21.72
C LYS A 271 -7.17 0.62 21.11
N GLU A 272 -7.99 1.46 20.48
CA GLU A 272 -9.18 0.99 19.75
C GLU A 272 -8.78 0.06 18.61
N ILE A 273 -7.74 0.42 17.85
CA ILE A 273 -7.22 -0.42 16.75
C ILE A 273 -6.71 -1.76 17.27
N ASP A 274 -6.00 -1.79 18.41
CA ASP A 274 -5.52 -3.03 19.00
C ASP A 274 -6.67 -3.98 19.35
N VAL A 275 -7.76 -3.47 19.91
CA VAL A 275 -8.98 -4.26 20.20
C VAL A 275 -9.69 -4.66 18.89
N ILE A 276 -9.87 -3.75 17.94
CA ILE A 276 -10.54 -4.08 16.66
C ILE A 276 -9.77 -5.17 15.91
N ASN A 277 -8.44 -5.16 15.98
CA ASN A 277 -7.59 -6.17 15.36
C ASN A 277 -7.82 -7.58 15.94
N THR A 278 -8.25 -7.72 17.20
CA THR A 278 -8.57 -9.05 17.76
C THR A 278 -9.88 -9.61 17.21
N LEU A 279 -10.82 -8.74 16.82
CA LEU A 279 -12.13 -9.14 16.31
C LEU A 279 -12.09 -9.69 14.87
N GLN A 280 -11.02 -9.39 14.12
CA GLN A 280 -10.80 -9.83 12.72
C GLN A 280 -12.02 -9.58 11.82
N LEU A 281 -12.58 -8.37 11.91
CA LEU A 281 -13.80 -7.96 11.20
C LEU A 281 -13.61 -7.94 9.68
N LEU A 282 -14.69 -8.22 8.94
CA LEU A 282 -14.71 -8.23 7.48
C LEU A 282 -14.60 -6.81 6.92
N THR A 283 -15.38 -5.87 7.44
CA THR A 283 -15.42 -4.44 7.10
C THR A 283 -14.19 -3.65 7.57
N ALA A 284 -13.28 -4.28 8.32
CA ALA A 284 -11.98 -3.72 8.67
C ALA A 284 -10.92 -3.94 7.57
N LYS A 285 -11.16 -4.87 6.64
CA LYS A 285 -10.20 -5.23 5.59
C LYS A 285 -10.18 -4.15 4.49
N PRO A 286 -9.00 -3.77 3.97
CA PRO A 286 -8.92 -2.88 2.81
C PRO A 286 -9.56 -3.54 1.57
N VAL A 287 -10.26 -2.75 0.76
CA VAL A 287 -10.92 -3.19 -0.48
C VAL A 287 -10.36 -2.39 -1.66
N THR A 288 -10.02 -3.10 -2.73
CA THR A 288 -9.72 -2.52 -4.05
C THR A 288 -10.77 -3.01 -5.04
N TYR A 289 -11.49 -2.08 -5.67
CA TYR A 289 -12.55 -2.38 -6.62
C TYR A 289 -11.95 -2.61 -8.02
N LEU A 290 -12.16 -3.81 -8.56
CA LEU A 290 -11.73 -4.21 -9.89
C LEU A 290 -12.95 -4.21 -10.82
N ILE A 291 -13.04 -3.22 -11.70
CA ILE A 291 -14.20 -3.05 -12.58
C ILE A 291 -13.93 -3.76 -13.89
N ASN A 292 -14.54 -4.93 -14.07
CA ASN A 292 -14.35 -5.77 -15.24
C ASN A 292 -15.21 -5.23 -16.39
N LEU A 293 -14.54 -4.76 -17.44
CA LEU A 293 -15.10 -4.19 -18.66
C LEU A 293 -14.95 -5.17 -19.84
N SER A 294 -15.73 -4.94 -20.89
CA SER A 294 -15.41 -5.52 -22.19
C SER A 294 -14.07 -5.00 -22.68
N GLU A 295 -13.41 -5.77 -23.54
CA GLU A 295 -12.13 -5.36 -24.13
C GLU A 295 -12.28 -4.02 -24.88
N THR A 296 -13.38 -3.84 -25.61
CA THR A 296 -13.70 -2.61 -26.34
C THR A 296 -13.84 -1.40 -25.42
N ASP A 297 -14.51 -1.54 -24.28
CA ASP A 297 -14.72 -0.48 -23.31
C ASP A 297 -13.45 -0.09 -22.57
N TYR A 298 -12.61 -1.09 -22.29
CA TYR A 298 -11.31 -0.90 -21.68
C TYR A 298 -10.36 -0.14 -22.61
N ILE A 299 -10.23 -0.55 -23.88
CA ILE A 299 -9.36 0.10 -24.87
C ILE A 299 -9.81 1.55 -25.11
N ARG A 300 -11.11 1.78 -25.32
CA ARG A 300 -11.65 3.14 -25.55
C ARG A 300 -11.69 4.02 -24.28
N LYS A 301 -11.43 3.44 -23.10
CA LYS A 301 -11.47 4.08 -21.77
C LYS A 301 -12.82 4.76 -21.48
N LYS A 302 -13.93 4.16 -21.93
CA LYS A 302 -15.30 4.66 -21.71
C LYS A 302 -16.26 3.51 -21.48
N ASN A 303 -17.09 3.64 -20.45
CA ASN A 303 -18.14 2.69 -20.10
C ASN A 303 -19.27 3.42 -19.34
N LYS A 304 -20.52 2.97 -19.53
CA LYS A 304 -21.72 3.61 -18.96
C LYS A 304 -21.81 3.51 -17.43
N TRP A 305 -21.18 2.50 -16.82
CA TRP A 305 -21.23 2.22 -15.39
C TRP A 305 -20.12 2.89 -14.59
N LEU A 306 -18.94 3.12 -15.19
CA LEU A 306 -17.78 3.69 -14.47
C LEU A 306 -18.09 4.97 -13.67
N PRO A 307 -18.81 5.98 -14.21
CA PRO A 307 -19.12 7.19 -13.43
C PRO A 307 -20.05 6.89 -12.24
N LYS A 308 -21.03 6.00 -12.42
CA LYS A 308 -21.98 5.61 -11.37
C LYS A 308 -21.28 4.84 -10.25
N ILE A 309 -20.41 3.89 -10.62
CA ILE A 309 -19.62 3.10 -9.68
C ILE A 309 -18.70 4.03 -8.88
N LYS A 310 -18.01 4.95 -9.56
CA LYS A 310 -17.12 5.91 -8.90
C LYS A 310 -17.88 6.78 -7.90
N ALA A 311 -19.04 7.32 -8.29
CA ALA A 311 -19.89 8.12 -7.40
C ALA A 311 -20.36 7.32 -6.17
N TRP A 312 -20.74 6.05 -6.35
CA TRP A 312 -21.13 5.18 -5.25
C TRP A 312 -19.97 4.91 -4.28
N ILE A 313 -18.76 4.64 -4.79
CA ILE A 313 -17.56 4.45 -3.95
C ILE A 313 -17.23 5.72 -3.18
N ASP A 314 -17.29 6.88 -3.84
CA ASP A 314 -16.96 8.15 -3.17
C ASP A 314 -17.97 8.50 -2.06
N ALA A 315 -19.23 8.10 -2.22
CA ALA A 315 -20.27 8.29 -1.20
C ALA A 315 -20.17 7.29 -0.03
N ASN A 316 -19.96 6.01 -0.30
CA ASN A 316 -20.02 4.94 0.70
C ASN A 316 -18.66 4.59 1.30
N ASN A 317 -17.61 4.60 0.47
CA ASN A 317 -16.27 4.12 0.80
C ASN A 317 -15.17 5.07 0.28
N PRO A 318 -15.18 6.36 0.70
CA PRO A 318 -14.27 7.37 0.17
C PRO A 318 -12.81 6.95 0.32
N GLY A 319 -12.02 7.21 -0.73
CA GLY A 319 -10.58 6.90 -0.78
C GLY A 319 -10.23 5.47 -1.23
N ASP A 320 -11.22 4.58 -1.39
CA ASP A 320 -10.94 3.25 -1.95
C ASP A 320 -10.55 3.32 -3.42
N LEU A 321 -9.64 2.44 -3.82
CA LEU A 321 -9.11 2.42 -5.16
C LEU A 321 -10.07 1.71 -6.12
N LEU A 322 -10.32 2.33 -7.26
CA LEU A 322 -11.03 1.75 -8.40
C LEU A 322 -10.04 1.53 -9.54
N ILE A 323 -9.97 0.30 -10.04
CA ILE A 323 -9.15 -0.08 -11.20
C ILE A 323 -10.06 -0.67 -12.28
N PRO A 324 -10.26 0.03 -13.41
CA PRO A 324 -10.87 -0.58 -14.59
C PRO A 324 -9.90 -1.56 -15.21
N PHE A 325 -10.39 -2.71 -15.64
CA PHE A 325 -9.62 -3.72 -16.36
C PHE A 325 -10.55 -4.54 -17.27
N SER A 326 -9.99 -5.40 -18.12
CA SER A 326 -10.77 -6.35 -18.90
C SER A 326 -10.17 -7.73 -18.77
N VAL A 327 -10.89 -8.65 -18.14
CA VAL A 327 -10.48 -10.06 -18.03
C VAL A 327 -10.27 -10.66 -19.42
N ALA A 328 -11.18 -10.38 -20.37
CA ALA A 328 -11.12 -10.91 -21.73
C ALA A 328 -9.81 -10.51 -22.44
N LEU A 329 -9.38 -9.24 -22.30
CA LEU A 329 -8.10 -8.79 -22.84
C LEU A 329 -6.93 -9.52 -22.19
N GLU A 330 -6.92 -9.66 -20.86
CA GLU A 330 -5.80 -10.32 -20.17
C GLU A 330 -5.72 -11.82 -20.50
N GLU A 331 -6.86 -12.50 -20.67
CA GLU A 331 -6.93 -13.89 -21.14
C GLU A 331 -6.38 -14.02 -22.57
N ARG A 332 -6.76 -13.09 -23.47
CA ARG A 332 -6.23 -13.05 -24.84
C ARG A 332 -4.71 -12.82 -24.85
N LEU A 333 -4.20 -11.90 -24.03
CA LEU A 333 -2.77 -11.66 -23.87
C LEU A 333 -2.04 -12.88 -23.31
N LEU A 334 -2.67 -13.64 -22.41
CA LEU A 334 -2.10 -14.86 -21.87
C LEU A 334 -1.95 -15.95 -22.95
N GLN A 335 -2.95 -16.09 -23.84
CA GLN A 335 -2.90 -17.05 -24.96
C GLN A 335 -1.80 -16.72 -25.97
N LEU A 336 -1.45 -15.44 -26.15
CA LEU A 336 -0.33 -15.01 -27.00
C LEU A 336 1.05 -15.33 -26.38
N GLY A 337 1.10 -15.73 -25.11
CA GLY A 337 2.35 -15.90 -24.34
C GLY A 337 2.79 -17.35 -24.09
N VAL A 338 2.25 -18.33 -24.83
CA VAL A 338 2.57 -19.76 -24.63
C VAL A 338 4.00 -20.11 -25.09
N ASP A 339 4.56 -19.36 -26.05
CA ASP A 339 5.91 -19.59 -26.59
C ASP A 339 6.78 -18.34 -26.42
N ASP A 340 7.51 -18.27 -25.30
CA ASP A 340 8.70 -17.45 -24.98
C ASP A 340 8.85 -16.01 -25.54
N GLU A 341 7.75 -15.34 -25.90
CA GLU A 341 7.79 -13.98 -26.43
C GLU A 341 7.00 -12.99 -25.55
N VAL A 342 7.62 -12.53 -24.47
CA VAL A 342 7.30 -11.23 -23.83
C VAL A 342 7.21 -10.08 -24.88
N PRO A 343 7.94 -10.08 -26.01
CA PRO A 343 7.75 -9.11 -27.10
C PRO A 343 6.35 -9.16 -27.74
N ALA A 344 5.79 -10.33 -28.05
CA ALA A 344 4.50 -10.45 -28.73
C ALA A 344 3.35 -9.79 -27.95
N ARG A 345 3.32 -9.99 -26.61
CA ARG A 345 2.37 -9.30 -25.72
C ARG A 345 2.54 -7.78 -25.76
N LYS A 346 3.79 -7.29 -25.74
CA LYS A 346 4.09 -5.84 -25.79
C LYS A 346 3.72 -5.24 -27.14
N GLU A 347 3.97 -5.95 -28.23
CA GLU A 347 3.60 -5.55 -29.58
C GLU A 347 2.09 -5.48 -29.75
N GLU A 348 1.34 -6.48 -29.26
CA GLU A 348 -0.11 -6.46 -29.32
C GLU A 348 -0.70 -5.28 -28.54
N LEU A 349 -0.22 -5.07 -27.32
CA LEU A 349 -0.60 -3.91 -26.50
C LEU A 349 -0.29 -2.58 -27.20
N ALA A 350 0.86 -2.49 -27.87
CA ALA A 350 1.25 -1.31 -28.65
C ALA A 350 0.33 -1.10 -29.88
N LYS A 351 -0.07 -2.17 -30.57
CA LYS A 351 -0.98 -2.11 -31.73
C LYS A 351 -2.37 -1.62 -31.34
N ILE A 352 -2.93 -2.15 -30.26
CA ILE A 352 -4.27 -1.77 -29.78
C ILE A 352 -4.25 -0.46 -28.96
N GLY A 353 -3.06 0.06 -28.63
CA GLY A 353 -2.90 1.33 -27.91
C GLY A 353 -3.33 1.27 -26.44
N THR A 354 -3.17 0.12 -25.78
CA THR A 354 -3.53 -0.08 -24.37
C THR A 354 -2.40 -0.73 -23.56
N THR A 355 -2.62 -0.89 -22.26
CA THR A 355 -1.67 -1.55 -21.34
C THR A 355 -2.39 -2.64 -20.55
N SER A 356 -1.70 -3.70 -20.16
CA SER A 356 -2.23 -4.66 -19.19
C SER A 356 -2.47 -3.99 -17.82
N ALA A 357 -3.59 -4.31 -17.19
CA ALA A 357 -3.95 -3.84 -15.86
C ALA A 357 -3.35 -4.72 -14.74
N LEU A 358 -2.90 -5.94 -15.03
CA LEU A 358 -2.49 -6.91 -14.01
C LEU A 358 -1.38 -6.38 -13.09
N GLY A 359 -0.35 -5.75 -13.66
CA GLY A 359 0.74 -5.17 -12.87
C GLY A 359 0.28 -4.05 -11.94
N LYS A 360 -0.71 -3.26 -12.38
CA LYS A 360 -1.34 -2.23 -11.54
C LYS A 360 -2.20 -2.86 -10.44
N ILE A 361 -2.95 -3.91 -10.76
CA ILE A 361 -3.79 -4.66 -9.80
C ILE A 361 -2.93 -5.27 -8.69
N THR A 362 -1.86 -6.00 -9.04
CA THR A 362 -0.98 -6.64 -8.05
C THR A 362 -0.24 -5.61 -7.20
N THR A 363 0.26 -4.54 -7.80
CA THR A 363 0.92 -3.45 -7.06
C THR A 363 -0.05 -2.77 -6.10
N ALA A 364 -1.28 -2.50 -6.54
CA ALA A 364 -2.31 -1.92 -5.70
C ALA A 364 -2.72 -2.82 -4.54
N GLY A 365 -2.91 -4.13 -4.78
CA GLY A 365 -3.20 -5.11 -3.75
C GLY A 365 -2.10 -5.17 -2.70
N TYR A 366 -0.85 -5.24 -3.13
CA TYR A 366 0.32 -5.23 -2.25
C TYR A 366 0.36 -3.98 -1.37
N ALA A 367 0.16 -2.80 -1.96
CA ALA A 367 0.14 -1.54 -1.23
C ALA A 367 -1.07 -1.43 -0.27
N SER A 368 -2.23 -1.97 -0.65
CA SER A 368 -3.45 -1.94 0.16
C SER A 368 -3.30 -2.72 1.47
N LEU A 369 -2.49 -3.79 1.46
CA LEU A 369 -2.13 -4.58 2.64
C LEU A 369 -1.05 -3.92 3.52
N HIS A 370 -0.66 -2.68 3.18
CA HIS A 370 0.44 -1.95 3.82
C HIS A 370 1.77 -2.71 3.78
N LEU A 371 2.00 -3.48 2.71
CA LEU A 371 3.26 -4.17 2.48
C LEU A 371 4.23 -3.23 1.75
N ILE A 372 5.48 -3.28 2.17
CA ILE A 372 6.63 -2.65 1.51
C ILE A 372 7.69 -3.73 1.29
N ARG A 373 8.73 -3.42 0.52
CA ARG A 373 9.83 -4.34 0.29
C ARG A 373 11.18 -3.67 0.49
N TYR A 374 12.15 -4.44 0.97
CA TYR A 374 13.57 -4.09 0.91
C TYR A 374 14.30 -5.12 0.06
N PHE A 375 15.51 -4.79 -0.38
CA PHE A 375 16.30 -5.64 -1.25
C PHE A 375 17.56 -6.15 -0.55
N THR A 376 17.93 -7.39 -0.88
CA THR A 376 19.30 -7.89 -0.71
C THR A 376 19.88 -8.08 -2.10
N THR A 377 21.10 -7.60 -2.32
CA THR A 377 21.74 -7.59 -3.64
C THR A 377 23.11 -8.23 -3.58
N GLY A 378 23.42 -9.06 -4.57
CA GLY A 378 24.75 -9.67 -4.74
C GLY A 378 24.86 -10.40 -6.08
N PRO A 379 26.04 -10.94 -6.40
CA PRO A 379 26.27 -11.68 -7.66
C PRO A 379 25.50 -13.01 -7.72
N THR A 380 25.18 -13.60 -6.57
CA THR A 380 24.42 -14.85 -6.51
C THR A 380 22.92 -14.60 -6.58
N GLU A 381 22.43 -13.60 -5.85
CA GLU A 381 21.00 -13.36 -5.68
C GLU A 381 20.70 -11.86 -5.59
N VAL A 382 19.66 -11.43 -6.29
CA VAL A 382 18.91 -10.21 -5.96
C VAL A 382 17.52 -10.63 -5.55
N ARG A 383 17.11 -10.24 -4.35
CA ARG A 383 15.82 -10.62 -3.77
C ARG A 383 15.10 -9.45 -3.15
N ALA A 384 13.79 -9.38 -3.39
CA ALA A 384 12.89 -8.45 -2.74
C ALA A 384 12.17 -9.14 -1.57
N TRP A 385 12.34 -8.61 -0.37
CA TRP A 385 11.79 -9.15 0.86
C TRP A 385 10.57 -8.32 1.29
N THR A 386 9.42 -8.96 1.37
CA THR A 386 8.17 -8.33 1.80
C THR A 386 8.14 -8.16 3.32
N ILE A 387 7.86 -6.94 3.78
CA ILE A 387 7.63 -6.61 5.19
C ILE A 387 6.45 -5.63 5.30
N ARG A 388 5.78 -5.62 6.45
CA ARG A 388 4.73 -4.62 6.71
C ARG A 388 5.34 -3.24 6.94
N LYS A 389 4.68 -2.18 6.50
CA LYS A 389 5.09 -0.80 6.76
C LYS A 389 5.19 -0.57 8.28
N GLY A 390 6.26 0.08 8.72
CA GLY A 390 6.53 0.28 10.15
C GLY A 390 7.41 -0.79 10.79
N THR A 391 7.78 -1.84 10.05
CA THR A 391 8.69 -2.89 10.53
C THR A 391 10.09 -2.33 10.81
N LYS A 392 10.66 -2.68 11.97
CA LYS A 392 12.00 -2.24 12.37
C LYS A 392 13.10 -3.12 11.79
N ALA A 393 14.32 -2.61 11.71
CA ALA A 393 15.47 -3.32 11.14
C ALA A 393 15.69 -4.74 11.69
N PRO A 394 15.63 -5.02 13.02
CA PRO A 394 15.81 -6.38 13.53
C PRO A 394 14.73 -7.34 13.04
N GLN A 395 13.47 -6.89 13.03
CA GLN A 395 12.32 -7.68 12.58
C GLN A 395 12.40 -7.95 11.08
N ALA A 396 12.84 -6.95 10.29
CA ALA A 396 13.08 -7.12 8.86
C ALA A 396 14.18 -8.15 8.58
N ALA A 397 15.28 -8.11 9.34
CA ALA A 397 16.34 -9.10 9.25
C ALA A 397 15.86 -10.51 9.64
N GLY A 398 14.97 -10.61 10.63
CA GLY A 398 14.30 -11.84 11.06
C GLY A 398 13.51 -12.55 9.96
N VAL A 399 13.02 -11.82 8.95
CA VAL A 399 12.33 -12.41 7.78
C VAL A 399 13.25 -13.28 6.94
N ILE A 400 14.56 -12.99 6.94
CA ILE A 400 15.56 -13.84 6.28
C ILE A 400 15.85 -15.06 7.14
N HIS A 401 16.14 -14.84 8.42
CA HIS A 401 16.42 -15.89 9.39
C HIS A 401 16.27 -15.35 10.81
N SER A 402 15.69 -16.15 11.72
CA SER A 402 15.44 -15.75 13.12
C SER A 402 16.71 -15.34 13.87
N ASP A 403 17.86 -15.95 13.55
CA ASP A 403 19.15 -15.55 14.14
C ASP A 403 19.54 -14.10 13.86
N PHE A 404 19.20 -13.54 12.69
CA PHE A 404 19.51 -12.14 12.40
C PHE A 404 18.74 -11.19 13.31
N GLU A 405 17.54 -11.55 13.75
CA GLU A 405 16.75 -10.76 14.69
C GLU A 405 17.28 -10.94 16.12
N ASN A 406 17.50 -12.18 16.54
CA ASN A 406 17.96 -12.52 17.90
C ASN A 406 19.35 -11.94 18.20
N LYS A 407 20.25 -12.00 17.23
CA LYS A 407 21.65 -11.57 17.33
C LYS A 407 21.93 -10.27 16.58
N PHE A 408 20.89 -9.45 16.35
CA PHE A 408 21.00 -8.22 15.58
C PHE A 408 22.04 -7.25 16.16
N VAL A 409 23.06 -6.91 15.37
CA VAL A 409 24.05 -5.88 15.70
C VAL A 409 23.66 -4.57 15.02
N CYS A 410 23.66 -4.56 13.68
CA CYS A 410 23.24 -3.43 12.87
C CYS A 410 22.84 -3.87 11.45
N GLY A 411 22.08 -3.02 10.76
CA GLY A 411 21.86 -3.13 9.33
C GLY A 411 22.69 -2.08 8.61
N GLU A 412 23.49 -2.50 7.63
CA GLU A 412 24.08 -1.59 6.66
C GLU A 412 23.05 -1.33 5.57
N ILE A 413 22.50 -0.12 5.56
CA ILE A 413 21.38 0.29 4.72
C ILE A 413 21.85 1.38 3.75
N MET A 414 21.53 1.21 2.48
CA MET A 414 21.56 2.27 1.48
C MET A 414 20.22 2.36 0.76
N THR A 415 19.84 3.55 0.30
CA THR A 415 18.60 3.71 -0.46
C THR A 415 18.81 3.34 -1.93
N TYR A 416 17.77 2.81 -2.58
CA TYR A 416 17.78 2.60 -4.03
C TYR A 416 18.16 3.87 -4.80
N SER A 417 17.63 5.03 -4.39
CA SER A 417 17.92 6.32 -5.04
C SER A 417 19.40 6.66 -4.98
N ASP A 418 20.05 6.45 -3.83
CA ASP A 418 21.47 6.75 -3.67
C ASP A 418 22.33 5.79 -4.51
N LEU A 419 21.97 4.50 -4.55
CA LEU A 419 22.69 3.54 -5.39
C LEU A 419 22.54 3.86 -6.89
N LYS A 420 21.35 4.29 -7.32
CA LYS A 420 21.11 4.69 -8.71
C LYS A 420 21.86 5.97 -9.09
N GLU A 421 21.92 6.94 -8.18
CA GLU A 421 22.64 8.21 -8.38
C GLU A 421 24.15 8.02 -8.46
N HIS A 422 24.73 7.20 -7.58
CA HIS A 422 26.18 7.01 -7.48
C HIS A 422 26.72 5.82 -8.30
N GLY A 423 25.85 4.98 -8.83
CA GLY A 423 26.16 3.88 -9.77
C GLY A 423 26.80 2.64 -9.16
N SER A 424 27.46 2.72 -8.00
CA SER A 424 28.06 1.57 -7.32
C SER A 424 28.05 1.72 -5.80
N GLU A 425 28.06 0.60 -5.08
CA GLU A 425 28.11 0.56 -3.62
C GLU A 425 29.36 1.28 -3.06
N VAL A 426 30.51 1.14 -3.74
CA VAL A 426 31.75 1.83 -3.37
C VAL A 426 31.57 3.35 -3.42
N ALA A 427 30.93 3.86 -4.48
CA ALA A 427 30.66 5.28 -4.63
C ALA A 427 29.64 5.80 -3.59
N VAL A 428 28.59 5.01 -3.29
CA VAL A 428 27.63 5.32 -2.22
C VAL A 428 28.33 5.41 -0.85
N LYS A 429 29.24 4.48 -0.57
CA LYS A 429 30.03 4.46 0.65
C LYS A 429 30.99 5.64 0.74
N ALA A 430 31.67 5.97 -0.36
CA ALA A 430 32.54 7.16 -0.44
C ALA A 430 31.77 8.47 -0.24
N ALA A 431 30.50 8.52 -0.69
CA ALA A 431 29.59 9.65 -0.47
C ALA A 431 28.99 9.71 0.95
N GLY A 432 29.32 8.77 1.85
CA GLY A 432 28.79 8.72 3.20
C GLY A 432 27.30 8.38 3.29
N LYS A 433 26.71 7.86 2.20
CA LYS A 433 25.28 7.51 2.13
C LYS A 433 25.00 6.04 2.45
N TYR A 434 26.03 5.25 2.72
CA TYR A 434 25.96 3.88 3.23
C TYR A 434 25.88 3.90 4.76
N ARG A 435 24.69 3.73 5.33
CA ARG A 435 24.41 4.04 6.74
C ARG A 435 24.36 2.78 7.58
N GLN A 436 24.98 2.80 8.75
CA GLN A 436 24.77 1.77 9.77
C GLN A 436 23.58 2.15 10.64
N GLN A 437 22.54 1.33 10.58
CA GLN A 437 21.28 1.53 11.28
C GLN A 437 21.13 0.53 12.43
N GLY A 438 20.76 1.06 13.60
CA GLY A 438 20.52 0.25 14.80
C GLY A 438 19.09 -0.25 14.90
N LYS A 439 18.78 -0.87 16.04
CA LYS A 439 17.45 -1.44 16.37
C LYS A 439 16.24 -0.50 16.16
N PRO A 440 16.28 0.82 16.43
CA PRO A 440 15.10 1.67 16.28
C PRO A 440 14.81 2.08 14.84
N TYR A 441 15.69 1.76 13.87
CA TYR A 441 15.47 2.11 12.48
C TYR A 441 14.23 1.40 11.92
N GLU A 442 13.34 2.19 11.34
CA GLU A 442 12.17 1.70 10.62
C GLU A 442 12.51 1.62 9.14
N MET A 443 12.32 0.45 8.56
CA MET A 443 12.68 0.20 7.17
C MET A 443 11.87 1.08 6.23
N GLN A 444 12.52 1.58 5.19
CA GLN A 444 11.89 2.32 4.11
C GLN A 444 11.67 1.39 2.91
N ASP A 445 10.62 1.65 2.13
CA ASP A 445 10.37 0.91 0.91
C ASP A 445 11.50 1.14 -0.12
N GLY A 446 12.09 0.07 -0.61
CA GLY A 446 13.23 0.09 -1.53
C GLY A 446 14.60 0.27 -0.86
N ASP A 447 14.68 0.19 0.46
CA ASP A 447 15.97 0.07 1.15
C ASP A 447 16.73 -1.16 0.62
N ILE A 448 18.05 -1.02 0.48
CA ILE A 448 18.96 -2.13 0.17
C ILE A 448 19.74 -2.40 1.45
N ALA A 449 19.59 -3.61 1.98
CA ALA A 449 20.03 -3.97 3.31
C ALA A 449 21.08 -5.09 3.29
N PHE A 450 22.10 -4.94 4.13
CA PHE A 450 23.04 -5.98 4.49
C PHE A 450 23.08 -6.10 6.02
N TRP A 451 22.78 -7.29 6.56
CA TRP A 451 22.62 -7.49 8.01
C TRP A 451 23.92 -7.97 8.67
N LYS A 452 24.26 -7.38 9.82
CA LYS A 452 25.33 -7.84 10.70
C LYS A 452 24.71 -8.45 11.96
N HIS A 453 25.14 -9.66 12.31
CA HIS A 453 24.74 -10.35 13.53
C HIS A 453 25.99 -10.88 14.26
N GLY A 454 25.88 -11.07 15.58
CA GLY A 454 27.01 -11.41 16.47
C GLY A 454 26.70 -12.52 17.46
#